data_AF-A0A955ZRI0-F1
#
_entry.id   AF-A0A955ZRI0-F1
#
_cell.length_a   1.000
_cell.length_b   1.000
_cell.length_c   1.000
_cell.angle_alpha   90.00
_cell.angle_beta   90.00
_cell.angle_gamma   90.00
#
_symmetry.space_group_name_H-M   'P 1'
#
loop_
_entity.id
_entity.type
_entity.pdbx_description
1 polymer ?
#
loop_
_entity_poly.entity_id
_entity_poly.type
_entity_poly.pdbx_seq_one_letter_code
_entity_poly.pdbx_strand_id
1 'polypeptide(L)'
;MANLSKRLQTNAEGNFFVDSTCIDCDTCRQLAPATFVEDGEYSTVFLQPKTAQEKFAAYQALIACPVGSIGVEKKDPEAFLKAQASFPLQIEGGVYYVGFNSGKSFGAHSYFIIHPDGNWLVDSPRYLKQLVQAFEAHGGIRYIFLTHEDDVAEAARYAKHFGATRIIHQADASAMPDAEWIIDGNDPLNVEPDFVCIPVPGHTPGSMVLHFQRRFLFSGDHLWWN
;
A
#
# COMPACT_ATOMS: atom_id res chain seq x y z
N MET A 1 0.12 -11.59 13.22
CA MET A 1 -1.18 -11.22 13.80
C MET A 1 -0.89 -10.68 15.18
N ALA A 2 -1.64 -9.66 15.59
CA ALA A 2 -1.39 -8.96 16.84
C ALA A 2 -1.50 -9.91 18.04
N ASN A 3 -0.64 -9.69 19.02
CA ASN A 3 -0.58 -10.46 20.25
C ASN A 3 -1.03 -9.60 21.43
N LEU A 4 -2.12 -10.02 22.08
CA LEU A 4 -2.68 -9.33 23.24
C LEU A 4 -1.67 -9.21 24.41
N SER A 5 -0.75 -10.17 24.56
CA SER A 5 0.30 -10.09 25.60
C SER A 5 1.37 -9.04 25.33
N LYS A 6 1.38 -8.47 24.11
CA LYS A 6 2.29 -7.40 23.68
C LYS A 6 1.57 -6.05 23.51
N ARG A 7 0.31 -5.93 23.95
CA ARG A 7 -0.46 -4.68 23.88
C ARG A 7 0.33 -3.53 24.51
N LEU A 8 0.45 -2.41 23.79
CA LEU A 8 1.09 -1.21 24.32
C LEU A 8 0.26 -0.63 25.47
N GLN A 9 0.94 -0.16 26.52
CA GLN A 9 0.29 0.45 27.68
C GLN A 9 -0.40 1.78 27.34
N THR A 10 0.01 2.42 26.24
CA THR A 10 -0.51 3.70 25.79
C THR A 10 -1.81 3.59 24.99
N ASN A 11 -2.27 2.37 24.69
CA ASN A 11 -3.58 2.18 24.07
C ASN A 11 -4.69 2.59 25.05
N ALA A 12 -5.66 3.35 24.57
CA ALA A 12 -6.93 3.51 25.25
C ALA A 12 -7.58 2.14 25.55
N GLU A 13 -8.15 1.99 26.74
CA GLU A 13 -8.86 0.78 27.14
C GLU A 13 -10.01 0.48 26.16
N GLY A 14 -10.15 -0.78 25.79
CA GLY A 14 -11.22 -1.24 24.89
C GLY A 14 -10.78 -2.27 23.87
N ASN A 15 -11.66 -2.49 22.88
CA ASN A 15 -11.59 -3.63 21.96
C ASN A 15 -10.39 -3.59 21.03
N PHE A 16 -10.13 -2.45 20.38
CA PHE A 16 -8.99 -2.29 19.49
C PHE A 16 -7.72 -2.04 20.29
N PHE A 17 -6.61 -2.58 19.82
CA PHE A 17 -5.30 -2.31 20.41
C PHE A 17 -4.20 -2.42 19.36
N VAL A 18 -3.08 -1.73 19.61
CA VAL A 18 -1.81 -1.94 18.90
C VAL A 18 -0.83 -2.65 19.83
N ASP A 19 -0.09 -3.62 19.30
CA ASP A 19 0.97 -4.31 20.02
C ASP A 19 2.37 -3.77 19.71
N SER A 20 3.35 -4.17 20.52
CA SER A 20 4.75 -3.74 20.41
C SER A 20 5.51 -4.30 19.19
N THR A 21 4.83 -4.94 18.23
CA THR A 21 5.43 -5.33 16.94
C THR A 21 5.17 -4.29 15.85
N CYS A 22 4.47 -3.21 16.20
CA CYS A 22 4.28 -2.05 15.33
C CYS A 22 5.62 -1.46 14.91
N ILE A 23 5.70 -1.02 13.64
CA ILE A 23 6.90 -0.43 13.02
C ILE A 23 6.71 1.04 12.66
N ASP A 24 5.67 1.67 13.22
CA ASP A 24 5.30 3.06 13.00
C ASP A 24 5.16 3.53 11.54
N CYS A 25 4.67 2.64 10.66
CA CYS A 25 4.50 2.92 9.22
C CYS A 25 3.37 3.92 8.85
N ASP A 26 2.76 4.60 9.82
CA ASP A 26 1.68 5.61 9.64
C ASP A 26 0.34 5.14 9.02
N THR A 27 0.29 3.98 8.34
CA THR A 27 -0.89 3.47 7.61
C THR A 27 -2.20 3.56 8.39
N CYS A 28 -2.18 3.23 9.69
CA CYS A 28 -3.38 3.25 10.51
C CYS A 28 -3.89 4.66 10.84
N ARG A 29 -2.99 5.64 10.93
CA ARG A 29 -3.32 7.04 11.19
C ARG A 29 -3.89 7.70 9.93
N GLN A 30 -3.41 7.32 8.76
CA GLN A 30 -4.00 7.78 7.49
C GLN A 30 -5.42 7.24 7.27
N LEU A 31 -5.65 5.95 7.58
CA LEU A 31 -6.95 5.31 7.36
C LEU A 31 -7.97 5.61 8.46
N ALA A 32 -7.54 5.74 9.71
CA ALA A 32 -8.41 5.95 10.86
C ALA A 32 -7.81 6.94 11.88
N PRO A 33 -7.61 8.22 11.49
CA PRO A 33 -6.96 9.22 12.35
C PRO A 33 -7.73 9.54 13.62
N ALA A 34 -9.04 9.30 13.64
CA ALA A 34 -9.85 9.45 14.85
C ALA A 34 -9.59 8.35 15.90
N THR A 35 -8.98 7.23 15.50
CA THR A 35 -8.73 6.07 16.35
C THR A 35 -7.25 5.91 16.70
N PHE A 36 -6.33 6.14 15.76
CA PHE A 36 -4.90 5.91 15.94
C PHE A 36 -4.10 7.21 15.88
N VAL A 37 -3.11 7.33 16.76
CA VAL A 37 -2.14 8.45 16.78
C VAL A 37 -0.72 7.90 16.97
N GLU A 38 0.28 8.74 16.72
CA GLU A 38 1.69 8.44 17.01
C GLU A 38 1.96 8.55 18.52
N ASP A 39 2.76 7.62 19.03
CA ASP A 39 3.20 7.57 20.42
C ASP A 39 4.61 6.95 20.47
N GLY A 40 5.62 7.82 20.36
CA GLY A 40 7.03 7.40 20.32
C GLY A 40 7.34 6.59 19.06
N GLU A 41 7.85 5.36 19.24
CA GLU A 41 8.24 4.48 18.13
C GLU A 41 7.07 3.63 17.59
N TYR A 42 5.83 3.97 17.95
CA TYR A 42 4.65 3.20 17.61
C TYR A 42 3.46 4.08 17.26
N SER A 43 2.51 3.50 16.52
CA SER A 43 1.13 3.96 16.58
C SER A 43 0.39 3.34 17.77
N THR A 44 -0.54 4.06 18.37
CA THR A 44 -1.37 3.58 19.49
C THR A 44 -2.85 3.91 19.28
N VAL A 45 -3.75 3.18 19.93
CA VAL A 45 -5.17 3.53 19.94
C VAL A 45 -5.39 4.71 20.88
N PHE A 46 -5.67 5.90 20.34
CA PHE A 46 -6.00 7.10 21.11
C PHE A 46 -7.44 7.09 21.61
N LEU A 47 -8.37 6.73 20.73
CA LEU A 47 -9.80 6.64 21.02
C LEU A 47 -10.38 5.38 20.40
N GLN A 48 -11.13 4.62 21.20
CA GLN A 48 -11.87 3.48 20.67
C GLN A 48 -12.97 3.97 19.71
N PRO A 49 -13.16 3.31 18.56
CA PRO A 49 -14.18 3.69 17.60
C PRO A 49 -15.59 3.48 18.18
N LYS A 50 -16.43 4.52 18.15
CA LYS A 50 -17.78 4.54 18.72
C LYS A 50 -18.85 4.39 17.64
N THR A 51 -18.65 5.04 16.50
CA THR A 51 -19.61 5.01 15.39
C THR A 51 -19.35 3.85 14.43
N ALA A 52 -20.35 3.52 13.59
CA ALA A 52 -20.18 2.49 12.56
C ALA A 52 -19.09 2.88 11.53
N GLN A 53 -18.95 4.18 11.23
CA GLN A 53 -17.93 4.69 10.32
C GLN A 53 -16.52 4.59 10.91
N GLU A 54 -16.34 4.98 12.17
CA GLU A 54 -15.06 4.84 12.87
C GLU A 54 -14.65 3.37 12.99
N LYS A 55 -15.59 2.47 13.30
CA LYS A 55 -15.30 1.03 13.37
C LYS A 55 -14.89 0.47 12.02
N PHE A 56 -15.57 0.89 10.95
CA PHE A 56 -15.24 0.49 9.59
C PHE A 56 -13.81 0.95 9.21
N ALA A 57 -13.46 2.21 9.46
CA ALA A 57 -12.12 2.74 9.25
C ALA A 57 -11.05 2.00 10.09
N ALA A 58 -11.34 1.72 11.37
CA ALA A 58 -10.42 0.99 12.24
C ALA A 58 -10.18 -0.46 11.77
N TYR A 59 -11.20 -1.13 11.21
CA TYR A 59 -11.01 -2.43 10.56
C TYR A 59 -10.22 -2.33 9.26
N GLN A 60 -10.38 -1.26 8.47
CA GLN A 60 -9.53 -1.02 7.30
C GLN A 60 -8.06 -0.86 7.70
N ALA A 61 -7.79 -0.06 8.74
CA ALA A 61 -6.45 0.09 9.32
C ALA A 61 -5.86 -1.25 9.79
N LEU A 62 -6.66 -2.06 10.50
CA LEU A 62 -6.26 -3.41 10.93
C LEU A 62 -5.85 -4.29 9.75
N ILE A 63 -6.62 -4.26 8.66
CA ILE A 63 -6.38 -5.07 7.46
C ILE A 63 -5.15 -4.58 6.69
N ALA A 64 -4.97 -3.27 6.58
CA ALA A 64 -3.86 -2.64 5.88
C ALA A 64 -2.52 -2.74 6.63
N CYS A 65 -2.54 -2.98 7.94
CA CYS A 65 -1.33 -3.03 8.76
C CYS A 65 -0.29 -4.05 8.23
N PRO A 66 0.94 -3.60 7.89
CA PRO A 66 1.94 -4.41 7.18
C PRO A 66 2.62 -5.47 8.03
N VAL A 67 2.62 -5.29 9.35
CA VAL A 67 3.15 -6.25 10.33
C VAL A 67 2.03 -6.91 11.15
N GLY A 68 0.79 -6.47 10.95
CA GLY A 68 -0.39 -7.01 11.62
C GLY A 68 -0.35 -6.79 13.13
N SER A 69 0.17 -5.65 13.60
CA SER A 69 0.27 -5.25 15.00
C SER A 69 -1.04 -4.74 15.60
N ILE A 70 -2.04 -4.46 14.76
CA ILE A 70 -3.37 -4.02 15.18
C ILE A 70 -4.26 -5.23 15.43
N GLY A 71 -4.85 -5.30 16.62
CA GLY A 71 -5.69 -6.40 17.07
C GLY A 71 -7.05 -5.93 17.60
N VAL A 72 -7.95 -6.89 17.76
CA VAL A 72 -9.21 -6.75 18.48
C VAL A 72 -9.36 -7.86 19.50
N GLU A 73 -9.82 -7.56 20.71
CA GLU A 73 -10.11 -8.58 21.74
C GLU A 73 -11.33 -9.43 21.37
N LYS A 74 -12.38 -8.79 20.86
CA LYS A 74 -13.61 -9.39 20.37
C LYS A 74 -13.77 -9.06 18.90
N LYS A 75 -13.60 -10.08 18.07
CA LYS A 75 -13.76 -9.95 16.61
C LYS A 75 -15.24 -9.78 16.26
N ASP A 76 -15.52 -8.78 15.42
CA ASP A 76 -16.78 -8.63 14.70
C ASP A 76 -16.57 -9.12 13.26
N PRO A 77 -17.01 -10.35 12.91
CA PRO A 77 -16.77 -10.92 11.59
C PRO A 77 -17.45 -10.14 10.46
N GLU A 78 -18.62 -9.56 10.71
CA GLU A 78 -19.37 -8.82 9.71
C GLU A 78 -18.66 -7.50 9.37
N ALA A 79 -18.28 -6.74 10.39
CA ALA A 79 -17.52 -5.50 10.20
C ALA A 79 -16.16 -5.76 9.53
N PHE A 80 -15.48 -6.84 9.92
CA PHE A 80 -14.23 -7.26 9.29
C PHE A 80 -14.41 -7.59 7.81
N LEU A 81 -15.41 -8.41 7.46
CA LEU A 81 -15.67 -8.79 6.06
C LEU A 81 -16.08 -7.57 5.23
N LYS A 82 -16.86 -6.66 5.79
CA LYS A 82 -17.26 -5.41 5.12
C LYS A 82 -16.05 -4.52 4.82
N ALA A 83 -15.16 -4.32 5.80
CA ALA A 83 -13.92 -3.55 5.60
C ALA A 83 -12.98 -4.26 4.61
N GLN A 84 -12.86 -5.58 4.71
CA GLN A 84 -12.07 -6.38 3.78
C GLN A 84 -12.57 -6.22 2.34
N ALA A 85 -13.87 -6.33 2.11
CA ALA A 85 -14.48 -6.21 0.79
C ALA A 85 -14.41 -4.79 0.20
N SER A 86 -14.03 -3.79 0.99
CA SER A 86 -13.90 -2.41 0.52
C SER A 86 -12.60 -2.13 -0.24
N PHE A 87 -11.61 -3.02 -0.15
CA PHE A 87 -10.33 -2.88 -0.86
C PHE A 87 -10.38 -3.56 -2.25
N PRO A 88 -9.75 -2.97 -3.28
CA PRO A 88 -9.09 -1.64 -3.30
C PRO A 88 -10.06 -0.46 -3.09
N LEU A 89 -9.63 0.54 -2.31
CA LEU A 89 -10.39 1.74 -1.98
C LEU A 89 -10.28 2.79 -3.07
N GLN A 90 -11.40 3.22 -3.63
CA GLN A 90 -11.39 4.27 -4.65
C GLN A 90 -10.97 5.61 -4.04
N ILE A 91 -9.98 6.24 -4.66
CA ILE A 91 -9.58 7.62 -4.36
C ILE A 91 -10.37 8.54 -5.29
N GLU A 92 -10.02 8.54 -6.58
CA GLU A 92 -10.66 9.35 -7.62
C GLU A 92 -10.20 8.89 -9.01
N GLY A 93 -10.96 9.17 -10.08
CA GLY A 93 -10.44 9.09 -11.45
C GLY A 93 -9.94 7.72 -11.91
N GLY A 94 -10.43 6.63 -11.32
CA GLY A 94 -9.95 5.28 -11.61
C GLY A 94 -8.68 4.87 -10.83
N VAL A 95 -8.22 5.71 -9.90
CA VAL A 95 -7.12 5.41 -8.97
C VAL A 95 -7.68 4.86 -7.66
N TYR A 96 -7.09 3.77 -7.20
CA TYR A 96 -7.48 3.07 -5.98
C TYR A 96 -6.27 2.85 -5.08
N TYR A 97 -6.42 3.08 -3.77
CA TYR A 97 -5.48 2.58 -2.77
C TYR A 97 -5.77 1.10 -2.48
N VAL A 98 -4.76 0.24 -2.64
CA VAL A 98 -4.98 -1.22 -2.63
C VAL A 98 -5.19 -1.80 -1.24
N GLY A 99 -4.55 -1.22 -0.21
CA GLY A 99 -4.51 -1.81 1.13
C GLY A 99 -3.66 -3.08 1.20
N PHE A 100 -3.82 -3.83 2.30
CA PHE A 100 -3.06 -5.05 2.59
C PHE A 100 -1.54 -4.90 2.41
N ASN A 101 -0.99 -3.80 2.94
CA ASN A 101 0.41 -3.45 2.77
C ASN A 101 1.33 -4.58 3.22
N SER A 102 2.51 -4.67 2.61
CA SER A 102 3.48 -5.72 2.87
C SER A 102 4.50 -5.27 3.91
N GLY A 103 4.83 -6.14 4.87
CA GLY A 103 5.99 -5.91 5.73
C GLY A 103 7.32 -6.03 4.99
N LYS A 104 7.33 -6.56 3.76
CA LYS A 104 8.52 -6.63 2.91
C LYS A 104 8.90 -5.28 2.27
N SER A 105 7.96 -4.34 2.24
CA SER A 105 8.13 -2.98 1.72
C SER A 105 7.92 -1.94 2.82
N PHE A 106 8.23 -2.31 4.08
CA PHE A 106 8.03 -1.47 5.27
C PHE A 106 6.64 -0.83 5.46
N GLY A 107 5.62 -1.31 4.74
CA GLY A 107 4.27 -0.74 4.78
C GLY A 107 3.91 0.25 3.70
N ALA A 108 4.71 0.35 2.63
CA ALA A 108 4.41 1.19 1.48
C ALA A 108 2.99 0.99 0.94
N HIS A 109 2.40 2.11 0.53
CA HIS A 109 1.09 2.12 -0.11
C HIS A 109 1.22 1.72 -1.57
N SER A 110 0.44 0.72 -1.98
CA SER A 110 0.31 0.38 -3.40
C SER A 110 -0.99 0.92 -3.95
N TYR A 111 -0.97 1.22 -5.24
CA TYR A 111 -2.10 1.82 -5.95
C TYR A 111 -2.46 1.01 -7.19
N PHE A 112 -3.75 0.93 -7.48
CA PHE A 112 -4.26 0.30 -8.69
C PHE A 112 -4.95 1.36 -9.55
N ILE A 113 -4.57 1.43 -10.81
CA ILE A 113 -5.07 2.43 -11.76
C ILE A 113 -5.79 1.70 -12.89
N ILE A 114 -7.07 1.96 -13.03
CA ILE A 114 -7.87 1.46 -14.15
C ILE A 114 -7.60 2.34 -15.37
N HIS A 115 -7.17 1.73 -16.48
CA HIS A 115 -6.86 2.45 -17.71
C HIS A 115 -7.33 1.66 -18.94
N PRO A 116 -7.91 2.30 -19.97
CA PRO A 116 -8.46 1.61 -21.15
C PRO A 116 -7.43 0.76 -21.90
N ASP A 117 -6.16 1.18 -21.92
CA ASP A 117 -5.08 0.43 -22.59
C ASP A 117 -4.42 -0.62 -21.69
N GLY A 118 -4.94 -0.82 -20.48
CA GLY A 118 -4.49 -1.82 -19.52
C GLY A 118 -4.11 -1.21 -18.19
N ASN A 119 -4.52 -1.89 -17.11
CA ASN A 119 -4.41 -1.36 -15.76
C ASN A 119 -2.98 -1.41 -15.22
N TRP A 120 -2.70 -0.51 -14.29
CA TRP A 120 -1.41 -0.39 -13.63
C TRP A 120 -1.51 -0.74 -12.16
N LEU A 121 -0.49 -1.42 -11.65
CA LEU A 121 -0.20 -1.51 -10.23
C LEU A 121 1.04 -0.67 -9.96
N VAL A 122 0.96 0.27 -9.02
CA VAL A 122 2.08 1.05 -8.52
C VAL A 122 2.52 0.46 -7.20
N ASP A 123 3.78 0.04 -7.13
CA ASP A 123 4.37 -0.78 -6.08
C ASP A 123 3.56 -2.06 -5.86
N SER A 124 3.79 -2.78 -4.75
CA SER A 124 3.16 -4.10 -4.59
C SER A 124 2.67 -4.39 -3.17
N PRO A 125 1.40 -4.79 -2.98
CA PRO A 125 0.88 -5.22 -1.69
C PRO A 125 1.29 -6.68 -1.40
N ARG A 126 0.75 -7.24 -0.32
CA ARG A 126 0.77 -8.69 -0.12
C ARG A 126 -0.02 -9.41 -1.22
N TYR A 127 0.49 -10.56 -1.66
CA TYR A 127 -0.18 -11.42 -2.62
C TYR A 127 -1.33 -12.22 -1.96
N LEU A 128 -2.55 -11.74 -2.11
CA LEU A 128 -3.76 -12.32 -1.52
C LEU A 128 -4.79 -12.68 -2.59
N LYS A 129 -5.46 -13.82 -2.43
CA LYS A 129 -6.49 -14.30 -3.38
C LYS A 129 -7.55 -13.24 -3.68
N GLN A 130 -8.00 -12.52 -2.66
CA GLN A 130 -9.02 -11.49 -2.82
C GLN A 130 -8.53 -10.32 -3.70
N LEU A 131 -7.29 -9.87 -3.53
CA LEU A 131 -6.73 -8.81 -4.35
C LEU A 131 -6.57 -9.28 -5.80
N VAL A 132 -6.09 -10.50 -6.00
CA VAL A 132 -6.03 -11.12 -7.34
C VAL A 132 -7.42 -11.10 -8.00
N GLN A 133 -8.46 -11.55 -7.29
CA GLN A 133 -9.84 -11.55 -7.80
C GLN A 133 -10.37 -10.13 -8.09
N ALA A 134 -10.01 -9.15 -7.25
CA ALA A 134 -10.38 -7.76 -7.47
C ALA A 134 -9.74 -7.20 -8.75
N PHE A 135 -8.46 -7.48 -8.98
CA PHE A 135 -7.77 -7.08 -10.21
C PHE A 135 -8.33 -7.79 -11.44
N GLU A 136 -8.59 -9.10 -11.36
CA GLU A 136 -9.22 -9.88 -12.44
C GLU A 136 -10.59 -9.31 -12.84
N ALA A 137 -11.41 -8.90 -11.86
CA ALA A 137 -12.70 -8.28 -12.11
C ALA A 137 -12.62 -6.97 -12.92
N HIS A 138 -11.45 -6.32 -12.94
CA HIS A 138 -11.17 -5.11 -13.70
C HIS A 138 -10.33 -5.35 -14.97
N GLY A 139 -10.09 -6.60 -15.36
CA GLY A 139 -9.31 -6.95 -16.55
C GLY A 139 -7.84 -7.28 -16.30
N GLY A 140 -7.44 -7.46 -15.03
CA GLY A 140 -6.09 -7.83 -14.63
C GLY A 140 -5.14 -6.65 -14.50
N ILE A 141 -3.84 -6.94 -14.48
CA ILE A 141 -2.75 -5.95 -14.41
C ILE A 141 -1.90 -6.09 -15.66
N ARG A 142 -1.70 -4.98 -16.39
CA ARG A 142 -0.81 -4.94 -17.55
C ARG A 142 0.59 -4.48 -17.17
N TYR A 143 0.69 -3.46 -16.32
CA TYR A 143 1.95 -2.87 -15.89
C TYR A 143 2.08 -2.88 -14.37
N ILE A 144 3.29 -3.17 -13.88
CA ILE A 144 3.66 -2.97 -12.47
C ILE A 144 4.81 -1.99 -12.46
N PHE A 145 4.55 -0.76 -12.00
CA PHE A 145 5.56 0.27 -11.84
C PHE A 145 6.13 0.20 -10.43
N LEU A 146 7.44 0.08 -10.30
CA LEU A 146 8.16 0.01 -9.01
C LEU A 146 8.88 1.34 -8.82
N THR A 147 8.54 2.05 -7.74
CA THR A 147 9.08 3.37 -7.44
C THR A 147 10.56 3.30 -7.07
N HIS A 148 10.98 2.28 -6.31
CA HIS A 148 12.37 1.99 -5.95
C HIS A 148 12.57 0.53 -5.51
N GLU A 149 13.81 0.17 -5.14
CA GLU A 149 14.21 -1.18 -4.75
C GLU A 149 13.52 -1.75 -3.48
N ASP A 150 13.04 -0.91 -2.57
CA ASP A 150 12.43 -1.37 -1.31
C ASP A 150 10.95 -1.78 -1.48
N ASP A 151 10.26 -1.21 -2.47
CA ASP A 151 8.80 -1.31 -2.63
C ASP A 151 8.34 -2.38 -3.63
N VAL A 152 9.20 -3.38 -3.84
CA VAL A 152 8.97 -4.45 -4.83
C VAL A 152 8.09 -5.60 -4.31
N ALA A 153 8.01 -5.78 -3.00
CA ALA A 153 7.22 -6.79 -2.26
C ALA A 153 6.87 -8.08 -3.05
N GLU A 154 5.63 -8.21 -3.55
CA GLU A 154 5.15 -9.42 -4.26
C GLU A 154 4.96 -9.18 -5.77
N ALA A 155 5.59 -8.13 -6.33
CA ALA A 155 5.44 -7.73 -7.73
C ALA A 155 5.73 -8.87 -8.71
N ALA A 156 6.77 -9.67 -8.46
CA ALA A 156 7.11 -10.83 -9.30
C ALA A 156 5.98 -11.87 -9.38
N ARG A 157 5.24 -12.10 -8.28
CA ARG A 157 4.12 -13.05 -8.29
C ARG A 157 2.91 -12.49 -9.03
N TYR A 158 2.62 -11.20 -8.85
CA TYR A 158 1.57 -10.53 -9.60
C TYR A 158 1.87 -10.53 -11.10
N ALA A 159 3.09 -10.20 -11.49
CA ALA A 159 3.50 -10.24 -12.88
C ALA A 159 3.41 -11.64 -13.48
N LYS A 160 3.87 -12.67 -12.75
CA LYS A 160 3.71 -14.06 -13.19
C LYS A 160 2.25 -14.47 -13.37
N HIS A 161 1.34 -14.03 -12.49
CA HIS A 161 -0.08 -14.38 -12.56
C HIS A 161 -0.79 -13.66 -13.72
N PHE A 162 -0.53 -12.37 -13.90
CA PHE A 162 -1.22 -11.53 -14.88
C PHE A 162 -0.51 -11.41 -16.23
N GLY A 163 0.73 -11.91 -16.35
CA GLY A 163 1.58 -11.61 -17.50
C GLY A 163 1.98 -10.14 -17.59
N ALA A 164 2.07 -9.46 -16.44
CA ALA A 164 2.30 -8.02 -16.39
C ALA A 164 3.78 -7.67 -16.62
N THR A 165 4.02 -6.53 -17.27
CA THR A 165 5.35 -5.93 -17.46
C THR A 165 5.75 -5.17 -16.21
N ARG A 166 6.83 -5.59 -15.55
CA ARG A 166 7.44 -4.86 -14.44
C ARG A 166 8.36 -3.78 -14.97
N ILE A 167 8.22 -2.58 -14.43
CA ILE A 167 8.97 -1.38 -14.79
C ILE A 167 9.76 -0.93 -13.56
N ILE A 168 11.08 -0.80 -13.69
CA ILE A 168 11.98 -0.32 -12.62
C ILE A 168 13.16 0.43 -13.23
N HIS A 169 13.80 1.30 -12.46
CA HIS A 169 15.00 2.02 -12.90
C HIS A 169 16.24 1.11 -12.87
N GLN A 170 17.18 1.33 -13.79
CA GLN A 170 18.42 0.55 -13.93
C GLN A 170 19.26 0.53 -12.65
N ALA A 171 19.28 1.63 -11.91
CA ALA A 171 20.06 1.73 -10.67
C ALA A 171 19.48 0.89 -9.52
N ASP A 172 18.19 0.53 -9.56
CA ASP A 172 17.50 -0.30 -8.56
C ASP A 172 17.15 -1.69 -9.12
N ALA A 173 17.59 -2.01 -10.33
CA ALA A 173 17.23 -3.24 -11.04
C ALA A 173 17.68 -4.52 -10.31
N SER A 174 18.62 -4.45 -9.37
CA SER A 174 19.00 -5.60 -8.53
C SER A 174 17.85 -6.14 -7.68
N ALA A 175 16.87 -5.30 -7.31
CA ALA A 175 15.69 -5.74 -6.58
C ALA A 175 14.66 -6.46 -7.46
N MET A 176 14.68 -6.21 -8.77
CA MET A 176 13.83 -6.88 -9.75
C MET A 176 14.61 -7.19 -11.05
N PRO A 177 15.59 -8.12 -10.99
CA PRO A 177 16.56 -8.31 -12.07
C PRO A 177 15.97 -8.92 -13.34
N ASP A 178 14.74 -9.44 -13.26
CA ASP A 178 14.00 -10.02 -14.37
C ASP A 178 12.88 -9.08 -14.89
N ALA A 179 12.86 -7.81 -14.46
CA ALA A 179 11.88 -6.84 -14.94
C ALA A 179 11.94 -6.68 -16.45
N GLU A 180 10.76 -6.64 -17.08
CA GLU A 180 10.61 -6.63 -18.52
C GLU A 180 10.96 -5.26 -19.13
N TRP A 181 10.84 -4.18 -18.37
CA TRP A 181 11.16 -2.83 -18.81
C TRP A 181 12.05 -2.11 -17.80
N ILE A 182 13.33 -1.99 -18.14
CA ILE A 182 14.28 -1.19 -17.37
C ILE A 182 14.33 0.24 -17.93
N ILE A 183 14.03 1.22 -17.08
CA ILE A 183 14.23 2.64 -17.40
C ILE A 183 15.68 3.01 -17.08
N ASP A 184 16.33 3.71 -17.99
CA ASP A 184 17.69 4.22 -17.82
C ASP A 184 17.75 5.71 -18.19
N GLY A 185 18.55 6.47 -17.46
CA GLY A 185 18.65 7.92 -17.57
C GLY A 185 17.81 8.70 -16.56
N ASN A 186 18.02 10.02 -16.52
CA ASN A 186 17.45 10.91 -15.50
C ASN A 186 16.34 11.84 -16.03
N ASP A 187 16.03 11.78 -17.32
CA ASP A 187 15.03 12.64 -17.94
C ASP A 187 13.62 12.03 -17.82
N PRO A 188 12.57 12.85 -17.69
CA PRO A 188 11.18 12.38 -17.74
C PRO A 188 10.87 11.61 -19.03
N LEU A 189 10.21 10.46 -18.89
CA LEU A 189 9.87 9.56 -19.99
C LEU A 189 8.36 9.35 -20.06
N ASN A 190 7.75 9.64 -21.21
CA ASN A 190 6.37 9.22 -21.49
C ASN A 190 6.40 7.73 -21.85
N VAL A 191 5.80 6.89 -21.01
CA VAL A 191 5.84 5.43 -21.17
C VAL A 191 4.59 4.88 -21.85
N GLU A 192 3.43 5.45 -21.55
CA GLU A 192 2.13 5.14 -22.17
C GLU A 192 1.30 6.43 -22.22
N PRO A 193 0.17 6.46 -22.97
CA PRO A 193 -0.77 7.58 -22.90
C PRO A 193 -1.12 7.93 -21.45
N ASP A 194 -1.05 9.21 -21.09
CA ASP A 194 -1.30 9.73 -19.74
C ASP A 194 -0.26 9.40 -18.65
N PHE A 195 0.77 8.58 -18.93
CA PHE A 195 1.78 8.16 -17.96
C PHE A 195 3.17 8.73 -18.25
N VAL A 196 3.71 9.44 -17.27
CA VAL A 196 5.10 9.93 -17.29
C VAL A 196 5.85 9.34 -16.11
N CYS A 197 6.93 8.60 -16.38
CA CYS A 197 7.90 8.21 -15.38
C CYS A 197 8.93 9.33 -15.23
N ILE A 198 9.22 9.74 -14.00
CA ILE A 198 10.16 10.83 -13.72
C ILE A 198 11.21 10.29 -12.75
N PRO A 199 12.44 10.05 -13.22
CA PRO A 199 13.56 9.71 -12.34
C PRO A 199 13.81 10.83 -11.32
N VAL A 200 13.91 10.45 -10.05
CA VAL A 200 14.07 11.35 -8.90
C VAL A 200 15.06 10.74 -7.90
N PRO A 201 16.33 10.51 -8.28
CA PRO A 201 17.31 9.89 -7.40
C PRO A 201 17.38 10.65 -6.06
N GLY A 202 17.28 9.91 -4.96
CA GLY A 202 17.11 10.49 -3.63
C GLY A 202 17.07 9.41 -2.55
N HIS A 203 15.88 8.88 -2.27
CA HIS A 203 15.70 7.77 -1.33
C HIS A 203 16.59 6.58 -1.70
N THR A 204 16.53 6.18 -2.98
CA THR A 204 17.48 5.28 -3.64
C THR A 204 18.04 5.95 -4.90
N PRO A 205 19.19 5.47 -5.43
CA PRO A 205 19.72 5.94 -6.71
C PRO A 205 18.76 5.75 -7.89
N GLY A 206 17.89 4.74 -7.85
CA GLY A 206 16.90 4.44 -8.90
C GLY A 206 15.47 4.87 -8.57
N SER A 207 15.27 5.70 -7.55
CA SER A 207 13.95 6.23 -7.23
C SER A 207 13.31 6.93 -8.43
N MET A 208 12.04 6.61 -8.69
CA MET A 208 11.20 7.23 -9.72
C MET A 208 9.82 7.54 -9.17
N VAL A 209 9.21 8.62 -9.67
CA VAL A 209 7.79 8.90 -9.46
C VAL A 209 7.01 8.62 -10.74
N LEU A 210 5.77 8.17 -10.58
CA LEU A 210 4.83 8.02 -11.70
C LEU A 210 3.80 9.13 -11.67
N HIS A 211 3.67 9.84 -12.78
CA HIS A 211 2.70 10.91 -12.95
C HIS A 211 1.61 10.47 -13.93
N PHE A 212 0.36 10.48 -13.47
CA PHE A 212 -0.81 10.02 -14.23
C PHE A 212 -1.78 11.18 -14.48
N GLN A 213 -2.17 11.36 -15.75
CA GLN A 213 -3.15 12.35 -16.23
C GLN A 213 -2.88 13.80 -15.82
N ARG A 214 -1.64 14.13 -15.46
CA ARG A 214 -1.29 15.43 -14.89
C ARG A 214 -2.03 15.81 -13.61
N ARG A 215 -2.48 14.80 -12.85
CA ARG A 215 -3.32 14.97 -11.66
C ARG A 215 -2.86 14.15 -10.47
N PHE A 216 -2.34 12.96 -10.70
CA PHE A 216 -1.86 12.07 -9.65
C PHE A 216 -0.35 11.91 -9.77
N LEU A 217 0.35 12.02 -8.65
CA LEU A 217 1.77 11.75 -8.54
C LEU A 217 1.97 10.67 -7.49
N PHE A 218 2.46 9.51 -7.91
CA PHE A 218 2.83 8.42 -7.01
C PHE A 218 4.32 8.54 -6.74
N SER A 219 4.68 8.98 -5.54
CA SER A 219 6.03 9.45 -5.23
C SER A 219 6.99 8.39 -4.71
N GLY A 220 6.49 7.21 -4.34
CA GLY A 220 7.22 6.32 -3.42
C GLY A 220 7.68 7.11 -2.19
N ASP A 221 8.89 6.81 -1.74
CA ASP A 221 9.52 7.49 -0.62
C ASP A 221 10.25 8.80 -0.98
N HIS A 222 10.17 9.27 -2.23
CA HIS A 222 10.82 10.53 -2.63
C HIS A 222 10.18 11.75 -1.96
N LEU A 223 8.86 11.74 -1.78
CA LEU A 223 8.12 12.77 -1.08
C LEU A 223 7.33 12.13 0.06
N TRP A 224 7.96 12.07 1.24
CA TRP A 224 7.26 11.76 2.49
C TRP A 224 7.04 13.04 3.29
N TRP A 225 5.79 13.33 3.67
CA TRP A 225 5.43 14.49 4.49
C TRP A 225 4.84 14.03 5.82
N ASN A 226 5.29 14.66 6.92
CA ASN A 226 4.78 14.48 8.28
C ASN A 226 3.68 15.52 8.57
#